data_AF-A0A0F9QPT5-F1
#
_entry.id   AF-A0A0F9QPT5-F1
#
_cell.length_a   1.000
_cell.length_b   1.000
_cell.length_c   1.000
_cell.angle_alpha   90.00
_cell.angle_beta   90.00
_cell.angle_gamma   90.00
#
_symmetry.space_group_name_H-M   'P 1'
#
loop_
_entity.id
_entity.type
_entity.pdbx_description
1 polymer ?
#
loop_
_entity_poly.entity_id
_entity_poly.type
_entity_poly.pdbx_seq_one_letter_code
_entity_poly.pdbx_strand_id
1 'polypeptide(L)'
;LSVRCESYSAIWKEQHLTVTTLYEEANPNDVLNDLLDTYAKLDGADYSIPASLVNEHPLEHQFVDLSIWEAIEEIADHFFYNPYDDPDAVFTIKHLDLDRAVDHTYGDLTAIQGFTPDDTYSDFTNQVRVIGETDDYLDVLYPEQMIKAEAGTVGWWEKIDPKILYYSDDGKKKCMFPRLNVTQSIQLQGLLMDVLATGQGREYISDEDDDLQYVEVSMDMPDLTAAVAAAILATVAIGVKAVKCSYCGPYIMALSIAMSATMSLLSAVANYAYEVWARPFGTEKLSIEYVANDTAHQQELDGHIVLREIDDPLCDEVLICSQVSDGNLAIVTAQRNRVKFDKVSHLQDEILDKVQINHPHNGLAMEVLVVGITRTYEKGKATKDNVEGWRTA
;
A
#
# COMPACT_ATOMS: atom_id res chain seq x y z
N LEU A 1 44.20 2.58 31.50
CA LEU A 1 42.99 3.42 31.53
C LEU A 1 42.67 3.76 30.08
N SER A 2 41.60 3.18 29.54
CA SER A 2 41.15 3.41 28.16
C SER A 2 39.90 4.28 28.23
N VAL A 3 39.90 5.41 27.52
CA VAL A 3 38.73 6.27 27.37
C VAL A 3 38.17 6.01 25.97
N ARG A 4 36.87 5.73 25.88
CA ARG A 4 36.12 5.67 24.61
C ARG A 4 35.22 6.89 24.57
N CYS A 5 35.29 7.64 23.49
CA CYS A 5 34.42 8.77 23.22
C CYS A 5 33.65 8.47 21.95
N GLU A 6 32.38 8.85 21.92
CA GLU A 6 31.49 8.72 20.78
C GLU A 6 31.05 10.12 20.33
N SER A 7 30.61 10.23 19.08
CA SER A 7 30.16 11.49 18.50
C SER A 7 28.74 11.85 18.96
N TYR A 8 28.30 13.09 18.71
CA TYR A 8 26.94 13.54 19.01
C TYR A 8 25.87 12.72 18.28
N SER A 9 26.17 12.20 17.09
CA SER A 9 25.29 11.32 16.32
C SER A 9 24.89 10.04 17.07
N ALA A 10 25.69 9.60 18.05
CA ALA A 10 25.34 8.46 18.90
C ALA A 10 24.08 8.75 19.74
N ILE A 11 23.84 10.00 20.12
CA ILE A 11 22.62 10.40 20.85
C ILE A 11 21.40 10.30 19.93
N TRP A 12 21.54 10.66 18.66
CA TRP A 12 20.44 10.65 17.69
C TRP A 12 19.99 9.23 17.32
N LYS A 13 20.91 8.25 17.41
CA LYS A 13 20.59 6.83 17.26
C LYS A 13 19.71 6.30 18.39
N GLU A 14 19.75 6.92 19.56
CA GLU A 14 18.92 6.54 20.71
C GLU A 14 17.64 7.40 20.83
N GLN A 15 17.59 8.56 20.17
CA GLN A 15 16.49 9.50 20.26
C GLN A 15 15.42 9.19 19.20
N HIS A 16 14.28 8.69 19.68
CA HIS A 16 13.12 8.39 18.82
C HIS A 16 12.26 9.62 18.53
N LEU A 17 11.87 9.75 17.28
CA LEU A 17 10.83 10.63 16.78
C LEU A 17 9.47 9.95 17.00
N THR A 18 8.51 10.68 17.55
CA THR A 18 7.14 10.15 17.70
C THR A 18 6.38 10.28 16.38
N VAL A 19 6.40 11.47 15.79
CA VAL A 19 5.85 11.72 14.45
C VAL A 19 6.43 13.01 13.89
N THR A 20 6.76 13.04 12.61
CA THR A 20 7.02 14.30 11.89
C THR A 20 5.73 14.90 11.34
N THR A 21 5.79 16.15 10.88
CA THR A 21 4.75 16.65 9.96
C THR A 21 4.75 15.80 8.69
N LEU A 22 3.58 15.70 8.05
CA LEU A 22 3.53 15.17 6.68
C LEU A 22 4.24 16.18 5.78
N TYR A 23 5.30 15.73 5.11
CA TYR A 23 5.95 16.51 4.08
C TYR A 23 5.15 16.30 2.80
N GLU A 24 4.58 17.38 2.25
CA GLU A 24 3.78 17.36 1.02
C GLU A 24 4.61 18.00 -0.09
N GLU A 25 5.01 17.22 -1.09
CA GLU A 25 5.86 17.65 -2.21
C GLU A 25 7.14 18.42 -1.78
N ALA A 26 7.75 18.03 -0.65
CA ALA A 26 8.88 18.76 -0.09
C ALA A 26 10.19 18.36 -0.79
N ASN A 27 11.11 19.31 -0.97
CA ASN A 27 12.46 18.96 -1.45
C ASN A 27 13.20 18.19 -0.34
N PRO A 28 13.99 17.16 -0.69
CA PRO A 28 14.74 16.37 0.29
C PRO A 28 15.63 17.23 1.21
N ASN A 29 16.24 18.29 0.68
CA ASN A 29 17.07 19.20 1.47
C ASN A 29 16.27 19.98 2.52
N ASP A 30 15.05 20.39 2.19
CA ASP A 30 14.19 21.09 3.14
C ASP A 30 13.77 20.16 4.27
N VAL A 31 13.49 18.89 3.94
CA VAL A 31 13.20 17.82 4.91
C VAL A 31 14.41 17.55 5.81
N LEU A 32 15.61 17.39 5.24
CA LEU A 32 16.84 17.17 5.99
C LEU A 32 17.17 18.35 6.92
N ASN A 33 16.99 19.59 6.45
CA ASN A 33 17.18 20.78 7.28
C ASN A 33 16.18 20.82 8.44
N ASP A 34 14.89 20.47 8.21
CA ASP A 34 13.91 20.42 9.31
C ASP A 34 14.25 19.32 10.34
N LEU A 35 14.68 18.14 9.88
CA LEU A 35 15.14 17.07 10.77
C LEU A 35 16.32 17.52 11.65
N LEU A 36 17.28 18.26 11.09
CA LEU A 36 18.44 18.75 11.83
C LEU A 36 18.13 19.94 12.75
N ASP A 37 17.39 20.94 12.25
CA ASP A 37 17.08 22.16 13.00
C ASP A 37 16.05 21.88 14.11
N THR A 38 14.94 21.23 13.78
CA THR A 38 13.79 21.07 14.68
C THR A 38 14.01 19.92 15.67
N TYR A 39 14.51 18.78 15.19
CA TYR A 39 14.57 17.56 15.99
C TYR A 39 15.96 17.28 16.55
N ALA A 40 17.01 17.46 15.74
CA ALA A 40 18.39 17.29 16.18
C ALA A 40 18.93 18.50 16.95
N LYS A 41 18.29 19.67 16.79
CA LYS A 41 18.62 20.95 17.45
C LYS A 41 20.04 21.41 17.18
N LEU A 42 20.50 21.21 15.95
CA LEU A 42 21.73 21.83 15.48
C LEU A 42 21.44 23.27 15.03
N ASP A 43 22.40 24.16 15.28
CA ASP A 43 22.38 25.46 14.62
C ASP A 43 22.95 25.29 13.21
N GLY A 44 22.53 26.12 12.25
CA GLY A 44 22.96 26.03 10.83
C GLY A 44 24.47 26.22 10.56
N ALA A 45 25.29 26.41 11.60
CA ALA A 45 26.75 26.41 11.51
C ALA A 45 27.37 25.03 11.85
N ASP A 46 26.59 24.14 12.48
CA ASP A 46 27.03 22.84 12.97
C ASP A 46 26.76 21.71 11.97
N TYR A 47 26.13 22.00 10.83
CA TYR A 47 25.94 21.05 9.73
C TYR A 47 26.22 21.66 8.35
N SER A 48 26.57 20.78 7.40
CA SER A 48 26.83 21.08 6.00
C SER A 48 26.13 20.06 5.11
N ILE A 49 25.00 20.46 4.54
CA ILE A 49 24.24 19.66 3.55
C ILE A 49 24.49 20.26 2.15
N PRO A 50 24.63 19.42 1.11
CA PRO A 50 24.67 19.89 -0.28
C PRO A 50 23.44 20.74 -0.63
N ALA A 51 23.61 21.78 -1.46
CA ALA A 51 22.50 22.67 -1.82
C ALA A 51 21.40 22.00 -2.68
N SER A 52 21.72 20.88 -3.33
CA SER A 52 20.82 20.07 -4.19
C SER A 52 21.35 18.64 -4.18
N LEU A 53 20.46 17.66 -4.06
CA LEU A 53 20.83 16.24 -4.16
C LEU A 53 20.80 15.81 -5.63
N VAL A 54 21.69 14.89 -5.99
CA VAL A 54 21.72 14.33 -7.35
C VAL A 54 20.45 13.51 -7.56
N ASN A 55 19.73 13.78 -8.66
CA ASN A 55 18.44 13.16 -8.99
C ASN A 55 17.34 13.41 -7.94
N GLU A 56 17.36 14.58 -7.28
CA GLU A 56 16.31 14.93 -6.32
C GLU A 56 14.92 14.99 -6.98
N HIS A 57 13.94 14.42 -6.28
CA HIS A 57 12.50 14.52 -6.55
C HIS A 57 11.76 14.93 -5.27
N PRO A 58 10.58 15.54 -5.39
CA PRO A 58 9.76 15.87 -4.24
C PRO A 58 9.36 14.59 -3.48
N LEU A 59 9.33 14.69 -2.15
CA LEU A 59 8.95 13.59 -1.27
C LEU A 59 7.58 13.87 -0.66
N GLU A 60 6.71 12.85 -0.67
CA GLU A 60 5.46 12.82 0.10
C GLU A 60 5.55 11.72 1.18
N HIS A 61 6.10 12.06 2.34
CA HIS A 61 6.37 11.07 3.39
C HIS A 61 6.20 11.63 4.81
N GLN A 62 5.90 10.73 5.75
CA GLN A 62 5.83 11.03 7.18
C GLN A 62 6.60 9.98 7.96
N PHE A 63 7.61 10.41 8.72
CA PHE A 63 8.41 9.52 9.56
C PHE A 63 7.69 9.32 10.90
N VAL A 64 7.46 8.05 11.26
CA VAL A 64 6.73 7.66 12.46
C VAL A 64 7.55 6.63 13.23
N ASP A 65 7.74 6.84 14.53
CA ASP A 65 8.43 5.92 15.45
C ASP A 65 9.85 5.49 15.03
N LEU A 66 10.56 6.32 14.24
CA LEU A 66 11.95 6.11 13.82
C LEU A 66 12.92 6.93 14.67
N SER A 67 14.19 6.52 14.78
CA SER A 67 15.22 7.40 15.35
C SER A 67 15.55 8.54 14.38
N ILE A 68 16.06 9.66 14.90
CA ILE A 68 16.48 10.80 14.06
C ILE A 68 17.53 10.35 13.05
N TRP A 69 18.46 9.50 13.49
CA TRP A 69 19.49 8.97 12.61
C TRP A 69 18.90 8.09 11.50
N GLU A 70 17.98 7.18 11.82
CA GLU A 70 17.34 6.32 10.81
C GLU A 70 16.55 7.14 9.78
N ALA A 71 15.84 8.19 10.20
CA ALA A 71 15.12 9.05 9.25
C ALA A 71 16.08 9.81 8.30
N ILE A 72 17.22 10.27 8.81
CA ILE A 72 18.24 10.92 7.98
C ILE A 72 18.91 9.89 7.05
N GLU A 73 19.23 8.71 7.57
CA GLU A 73 19.86 7.61 6.81
C GLU A 73 18.93 7.12 5.70
N GLU A 74 17.63 6.99 5.95
CA GLU A 74 16.64 6.60 4.94
C GLU A 74 16.59 7.56 3.74
N ILE A 75 16.56 8.88 4.00
CA ILE A 75 16.63 9.88 2.94
C ILE A 75 18.01 9.85 2.25
N ALA A 76 19.08 9.79 3.04
CA ALA A 76 20.43 9.85 2.50
C ALA A 76 20.75 8.63 1.62
N ASP A 77 20.39 7.42 2.07
CA ASP A 77 20.62 6.17 1.35
C ASP A 77 19.84 6.13 0.03
N HIS A 78 18.60 6.63 0.02
CA HIS A 78 17.78 6.73 -1.18
C HIS A 78 18.47 7.53 -2.30
N PHE A 79 19.12 8.64 -1.93
CA PHE A 79 19.85 9.51 -2.87
C PHE A 79 21.35 9.18 -2.99
N PHE A 80 21.83 8.08 -2.41
CA PHE A 80 23.25 7.70 -2.39
C PHE A 80 24.19 8.72 -1.72
N TYR A 81 23.76 9.27 -0.60
CA TYR A 81 24.57 10.10 0.27
C TYR A 81 24.90 9.38 1.57
N ASN A 82 26.09 9.60 2.11
CA ASN A 82 26.48 9.07 3.41
C ASN A 82 26.55 10.21 4.44
N PRO A 83 25.75 10.18 5.51
CA PRO A 83 25.90 11.08 6.64
C PRO A 83 27.11 10.67 7.49
N TYR A 84 27.98 11.62 7.82
CA TYR A 84 29.09 11.39 8.75
C TYR A 84 29.44 12.64 9.54
N ASP A 85 30.10 12.43 10.67
CA ASP A 85 30.61 13.51 11.51
C ASP A 85 32.06 13.81 11.13
N ASP A 86 32.31 15.03 10.70
CA ASP A 86 33.66 15.51 10.41
C ASP A 86 34.50 15.57 11.72
N PRO A 87 35.81 15.27 11.70
CA PRO A 87 36.72 15.59 12.81
C PRO A 87 36.61 17.02 13.39
N ASP A 88 36.11 18.01 12.65
CA ASP A 88 35.81 19.36 13.14
C ASP A 88 34.47 19.49 13.89
N ALA A 89 33.78 18.36 14.14
CA ALA A 89 32.48 18.27 14.80
C ALA A 89 31.31 18.92 14.03
N VAL A 90 31.43 18.99 12.70
CA VAL A 90 30.36 19.43 11.79
C VAL A 90 29.70 18.20 11.17
N PHE A 91 28.37 18.16 11.20
CA PHE A 91 27.59 17.10 10.54
C PHE A 91 27.60 17.32 9.04
N THR A 92 28.12 16.36 8.27
CA THR A 92 28.24 16.51 6.83
C THR A 92 27.57 15.35 6.11
N ILE A 93 26.88 15.68 5.01
CA ILE A 93 26.29 14.69 4.11
C ILE A 93 27.05 14.76 2.78
N LYS A 94 27.62 13.65 2.33
CA LYS A 94 28.47 13.62 1.11
C LYS A 94 27.99 12.55 0.14
N HIS A 95 27.96 12.93 -1.14
CA HIS A 95 27.53 12.05 -2.22
C HIS A 95 28.53 10.92 -2.46
N LEU A 96 28.01 9.71 -2.58
CA LEU A 96 28.74 8.50 -2.98
C LEU A 96 28.89 8.48 -4.51
N ASP A 97 29.98 9.07 -4.98
CA ASP A 97 30.30 9.11 -6.40
C ASP A 97 31.50 8.19 -6.71
N LEU A 98 31.23 7.09 -7.42
CA LEU A 98 32.25 6.12 -7.85
C LEU A 98 33.18 6.70 -8.93
N ASP A 99 32.69 7.65 -9.73
CA ASP A 99 33.39 8.26 -10.86
C ASP A 99 34.08 9.59 -10.49
N ARG A 100 34.07 9.95 -9.21
CA ARG A 100 34.73 11.16 -8.69
C ARG A 100 36.21 11.21 -9.12
N ALA A 101 36.73 12.42 -9.27
CA ALA A 101 38.16 12.64 -9.46
C ALA A 101 38.95 12.26 -8.20
N VAL A 102 40.25 11.95 -8.35
CA VAL A 102 41.12 11.66 -7.20
C VAL A 102 41.29 12.93 -6.34
N ASP A 103 40.94 12.82 -5.06
CA ASP A 103 41.10 13.88 -4.06
C ASP A 103 42.56 13.95 -3.58
N HIS A 104 43.14 12.80 -3.21
CA HIS A 104 44.50 12.71 -2.66
C HIS A 104 45.35 11.65 -3.37
N THR A 105 46.61 11.99 -3.66
CA THR A 105 47.57 11.08 -4.32
C THR A 105 48.75 10.76 -3.41
N TYR A 106 48.96 9.47 -3.15
CA TYR A 106 50.09 8.95 -2.37
C TYR A 106 51.02 8.12 -3.25
N GLY A 107 52.07 8.78 -3.78
CA GLY A 107 53.05 8.13 -4.67
C GLY A 107 54.11 7.27 -3.96
N ASP A 108 54.26 7.41 -2.65
CA ASP A 108 55.33 6.73 -1.90
C ASP A 108 54.85 5.38 -1.34
N LEU A 109 55.43 4.29 -1.85
CA LEU A 109 55.16 2.92 -1.38
C LEU A 109 55.54 2.69 0.09
N THR A 110 56.42 3.53 0.66
CA THR A 110 56.79 3.42 2.09
C THR A 110 55.67 3.87 3.04
N ALA A 111 54.66 4.57 2.52
CA ALA A 111 53.50 4.98 3.30
C ALA A 111 52.53 3.83 3.57
N ILE A 112 52.53 2.75 2.75
CA ILE A 112 51.63 1.60 2.87
C ILE A 112 52.31 0.50 3.69
N GLN A 113 51.74 0.17 4.85
CA GLN A 113 52.32 -0.79 5.81
C GLN A 113 51.70 -2.18 5.72
N GLY A 114 50.48 -2.29 5.19
CA GLY A 114 49.73 -3.53 5.04
C GLY A 114 48.73 -3.40 3.91
N PHE A 115 48.50 -4.48 3.17
CA PHE A 115 47.54 -4.53 2.07
C PHE A 115 46.95 -5.93 1.99
N THR A 116 45.62 -6.02 2.07
CA THR A 116 44.88 -7.25 1.87
C THR A 116 44.32 -7.23 0.44
N PRO A 117 44.62 -8.24 -0.40
CA PRO A 117 44.06 -8.33 -1.73
C PRO A 117 42.53 -8.50 -1.70
N ASP A 118 41.92 -7.97 -2.76
CA ASP A 118 40.58 -8.15 -3.30
C ASP A 118 39.68 -9.23 -2.63
N ASP A 119 38.49 -8.82 -2.19
CA ASP A 119 37.46 -9.66 -1.56
C ASP A 119 36.27 -9.91 -2.51
N THR A 120 36.58 -10.23 -3.77
CA THR A 120 35.64 -10.35 -4.92
C THR A 120 34.49 -11.33 -4.71
N TYR A 121 34.57 -12.21 -3.72
CA TYR A 121 33.55 -13.23 -3.43
C TYR A 121 32.90 -13.08 -2.04
N SER A 122 33.00 -11.90 -1.43
CA SER A 122 32.32 -11.62 -0.16
C SER A 122 30.81 -11.42 -0.33
N ASP A 123 30.37 -10.84 -1.45
CA ASP A 123 28.97 -10.68 -1.81
C ASP A 123 28.71 -11.22 -3.23
N PHE A 124 27.73 -12.13 -3.32
CA PHE A 124 27.32 -12.79 -4.57
C PHE A 124 26.09 -12.14 -5.21
N THR A 125 25.54 -11.08 -4.61
CA THR A 125 24.37 -10.36 -5.13
C THR A 125 24.63 -9.93 -6.57
N ASN A 126 23.76 -10.31 -7.50
CA ASN A 126 23.92 -10.04 -8.94
C ASN A 126 22.63 -9.52 -9.61
N GLN A 127 21.60 -9.29 -8.80
CA GLN A 127 20.36 -8.66 -9.20
C GLN A 127 19.86 -7.84 -8.02
N VAL A 128 19.43 -6.61 -8.29
CA VAL A 128 18.81 -5.74 -7.29
C VAL A 128 17.39 -5.44 -7.76
N ARG A 129 16.41 -5.69 -6.90
CA ARG A 129 15.01 -5.29 -7.12
C ARG A 129 14.65 -4.23 -6.10
N VAL A 130 14.09 -3.14 -6.58
CA VAL A 130 13.50 -2.09 -5.75
C VAL A 130 12.00 -2.15 -5.94
N ILE A 131 11.27 -2.14 -4.83
CA ILE A 131 9.81 -2.10 -4.77
C ILE A 131 9.43 -0.78 -4.11
N GLY A 132 8.50 -0.06 -4.76
CA GLY A 132 7.88 1.15 -4.24
C GLY A 132 6.37 1.09 -4.40
N GLU A 133 5.69 2.15 -4.00
CA GLU A 133 4.23 2.27 -4.08
C GLU A 133 3.84 3.58 -4.74
N THR A 134 2.86 3.54 -5.64
CA THR A 134 2.34 4.78 -6.24
C THR A 134 1.60 5.63 -5.21
N ASP A 135 1.69 6.95 -5.36
CA ASP A 135 0.89 7.90 -4.56
C ASP A 135 -0.60 7.83 -4.91
N ASP A 136 -0.90 7.60 -6.20
CA ASP A 136 -2.26 7.46 -6.68
C ASP A 136 -2.89 6.15 -6.20
N TYR A 137 -4.05 6.27 -5.57
CA TYR A 137 -4.92 5.14 -5.25
C TYR A 137 -5.68 4.70 -6.50
N LEU A 138 -5.61 3.40 -6.80
CA LEU A 138 -6.39 2.81 -7.88
C LEU A 138 -7.67 2.16 -7.33
N ASP A 139 -8.77 2.41 -8.04
CA ASP A 139 -10.07 1.84 -7.72
C ASP A 139 -10.10 0.35 -8.10
N VAL A 140 -10.21 -0.52 -7.09
CA VAL A 140 -10.26 -1.97 -7.24
C VAL A 140 -11.66 -2.49 -6.95
N LEU A 141 -12.16 -3.31 -7.88
CA LEU A 141 -13.41 -4.04 -7.74
C LEU A 141 -13.15 -5.45 -7.22
N TYR A 142 -13.58 -5.70 -5.98
CA TYR A 142 -13.47 -7.03 -5.40
C TYR A 142 -14.51 -8.00 -6.00
N PRO A 143 -14.30 -9.33 -5.83
CA PRO A 143 -15.26 -10.34 -6.27
C PRO A 143 -16.67 -10.11 -5.71
N GLU A 144 -17.68 -10.53 -6.47
CA GLU A 144 -19.10 -10.42 -6.09
C GLU A 144 -19.37 -11.17 -4.78
N GLN A 145 -20.03 -10.50 -3.84
CA GLN A 145 -20.39 -11.06 -2.54
C GLN A 145 -21.87 -10.82 -2.25
N MET A 146 -22.48 -11.73 -1.49
CA MET A 146 -23.81 -11.50 -0.94
C MET A 146 -23.73 -10.40 0.12
N ILE A 147 -24.40 -9.28 -0.12
CA ILE A 147 -24.37 -8.14 0.79
C ILE A 147 -25.48 -8.25 1.83
N LYS A 148 -26.70 -8.52 1.37
CA LYS A 148 -27.87 -8.57 2.23
C LYS A 148 -28.89 -9.57 1.70
N ALA A 149 -29.52 -10.30 2.60
CA ALA A 149 -30.64 -11.17 2.32
C ALA A 149 -31.86 -10.64 3.07
N GLU A 150 -33.00 -10.60 2.40
CA GLU A 150 -34.26 -10.19 3.02
C GLU A 150 -35.37 -11.16 2.64
N ALA A 151 -36.19 -11.50 3.63
CA ALA A 151 -37.36 -12.34 3.46
C ALA A 151 -38.55 -11.72 4.19
N GLY A 152 -39.74 -11.88 3.63
CA GLY A 152 -40.93 -11.32 4.23
C GLY A 152 -42.22 -11.84 3.58
N THR A 153 -43.32 -11.26 4.05
CA THR A 153 -44.67 -11.59 3.59
C THR A 153 -45.39 -10.34 3.13
N VAL A 154 -46.13 -10.45 2.04
CA VAL A 154 -46.85 -9.35 1.40
C VAL A 154 -48.31 -9.73 1.23
N GLY A 155 -49.19 -8.80 1.58
CA GLY A 155 -50.64 -8.98 1.47
C GLY A 155 -51.15 -8.70 0.06
N TRP A 156 -52.42 -9.00 -0.20
CA TRP A 156 -53.08 -8.81 -1.50
C TRP A 156 -53.37 -7.34 -1.87
N TRP A 157 -53.00 -6.39 -1.00
CA TRP A 157 -53.13 -4.95 -1.23
C TRP A 157 -51.92 -4.44 -2.02
N GLU A 158 -52.22 -3.61 -3.03
CA GLU A 158 -51.30 -3.06 -4.02
C GLU A 158 -49.94 -2.57 -3.47
N LYS A 159 -48.90 -2.74 -4.31
CA LYS A 159 -47.53 -2.21 -4.30
C LYS A 159 -46.93 -1.80 -2.95
N ILE A 160 -45.84 -2.45 -2.57
CA ILE A 160 -45.05 -2.05 -1.41
C ILE A 160 -44.08 -0.94 -1.82
N ASP A 161 -43.98 0.08 -0.97
CA ASP A 161 -43.02 1.17 -1.14
C ASP A 161 -41.60 0.61 -1.30
N PRO A 162 -40.78 1.20 -2.19
CA PRO A 162 -39.41 0.75 -2.43
C PRO A 162 -38.64 0.68 -1.11
N LYS A 163 -37.94 -0.44 -0.89
CA LYS A 163 -37.08 -0.61 0.27
C LYS A 163 -35.66 -0.20 -0.08
N ILE A 164 -35.14 0.76 0.68
CA ILE A 164 -33.74 1.18 0.61
C ILE A 164 -32.89 0.16 1.36
N LEU A 165 -31.96 -0.47 0.65
CA LEU A 165 -31.00 -1.42 1.20
C LEU A 165 -29.59 -0.86 1.13
N TYR A 166 -29.07 -0.43 2.28
CA TYR A 166 -27.68 -0.07 2.43
C TYR A 166 -26.77 -1.30 2.37
N TYR A 167 -25.62 -1.16 1.72
CA TYR A 167 -24.64 -2.24 1.59
C TYR A 167 -23.84 -2.55 2.87
N SER A 168 -23.93 -1.69 3.88
CA SER A 168 -23.33 -1.88 5.21
C SER A 168 -24.22 -1.22 6.26
N ASP A 169 -24.16 -1.73 7.49
CA ASP A 169 -24.91 -1.18 8.63
C ASP A 169 -24.48 0.26 8.96
N ASP A 170 -23.23 0.63 8.65
CA ASP A 170 -22.71 2.00 8.83
C ASP A 170 -22.99 2.91 7.62
N GLY A 171 -23.59 2.38 6.54
CA GLY A 171 -23.92 3.11 5.32
C GLY A 171 -22.72 3.56 4.47
N LYS A 172 -21.48 3.28 4.89
CA LYS A 172 -20.26 3.77 4.23
C LYS A 172 -19.71 2.87 3.13
N LYS A 173 -20.16 1.60 3.07
CA LYS A 173 -19.63 0.64 2.10
C LYS A 173 -20.19 0.94 0.72
N LYS A 174 -19.30 1.16 -0.24
CA LYS A 174 -19.65 1.35 -1.65
C LYS A 174 -19.57 0.02 -2.40
N CYS A 175 -20.55 -0.27 -3.23
CA CYS A 175 -20.55 -1.44 -4.11
C CYS A 175 -21.06 -1.08 -5.50
N MET A 176 -20.51 -1.71 -6.53
CA MET A 176 -20.95 -1.55 -7.92
C MET A 176 -21.65 -2.81 -8.43
N PHE A 177 -22.46 -2.61 -9.48
CA PHE A 177 -23.18 -3.66 -10.20
C PHE A 177 -24.03 -4.56 -9.29
N PRO A 178 -25.05 -3.99 -8.63
CA PRO A 178 -25.96 -4.80 -7.84
C PRO A 178 -26.75 -5.77 -8.72
N ARG A 179 -26.94 -6.98 -8.21
CA ARG A 179 -27.73 -8.03 -8.82
C ARG A 179 -28.71 -8.57 -7.79
N LEU A 180 -29.97 -8.60 -8.19
CA LEU A 180 -31.02 -9.24 -7.41
C LEU A 180 -31.05 -10.73 -7.73
N ASN A 181 -30.88 -11.57 -6.72
CA ASN A 181 -31.09 -13.01 -6.80
C ASN A 181 -32.38 -13.36 -6.04
N VAL A 182 -33.43 -13.70 -6.76
CA VAL A 182 -34.74 -14.02 -6.17
C VAL A 182 -34.77 -15.50 -5.80
N THR A 183 -34.57 -15.79 -4.51
CA THR A 183 -34.60 -17.15 -3.95
C THR A 183 -36.02 -17.70 -3.86
N GLN A 184 -36.99 -16.84 -3.55
CA GLN A 184 -38.42 -17.15 -3.58
C GLN A 184 -39.17 -15.96 -4.18
N SER A 185 -39.73 -16.18 -5.36
CA SER A 185 -40.55 -15.17 -6.02
C SER A 185 -41.95 -15.11 -5.41
N ILE A 186 -42.52 -13.90 -5.43
CA ILE A 186 -43.88 -13.59 -5.04
C ILE A 186 -44.87 -14.47 -5.80
N GLN A 187 -45.40 -15.47 -5.10
CA GLN A 187 -46.48 -16.31 -5.58
C GLN A 187 -47.62 -16.36 -4.57
N LEU A 188 -48.82 -16.00 -5.02
CA LEU A 188 -50.05 -16.13 -4.23
C LEU A 188 -50.40 -17.61 -4.14
N GLN A 189 -50.45 -18.16 -2.92
CA GLN A 189 -50.77 -19.57 -2.72
C GLN A 189 -52.29 -19.77 -2.64
N GLY A 190 -52.87 -20.56 -3.57
CA GLY A 190 -54.26 -21.03 -3.47
C GLY A 190 -54.92 -21.35 -4.81
N LEU A 191 -55.77 -22.38 -4.83
CA LEU A 191 -56.44 -22.90 -6.03
C LEU A 191 -57.39 -21.89 -6.72
N LEU A 192 -57.92 -20.93 -5.96
CA LEU A 192 -58.74 -19.83 -6.50
C LEU A 192 -57.87 -18.68 -7.06
N MET A 193 -56.66 -18.55 -6.54
CA MET A 193 -55.73 -17.47 -6.86
C MET A 193 -54.99 -17.73 -8.17
N ASP A 194 -54.62 -18.98 -8.46
CA ASP A 194 -54.07 -19.37 -9.77
C ASP A 194 -55.02 -19.10 -10.94
N VAL A 195 -56.34 -19.12 -10.69
CA VAL A 195 -57.37 -18.92 -11.72
C VAL A 195 -57.73 -17.44 -11.90
N LEU A 196 -57.61 -16.62 -10.84
CA LEU A 196 -57.98 -15.21 -10.86
C LEU A 196 -56.78 -14.27 -11.06
N ALA A 197 -55.60 -14.62 -10.57
CA ALA A 197 -54.40 -13.82 -10.66
C ALA A 197 -53.66 -14.12 -11.97
N THR A 198 -54.00 -13.39 -13.03
CA THR A 198 -53.23 -13.38 -14.29
C THR A 198 -51.95 -12.51 -14.21
N GLY A 199 -51.54 -12.12 -13.01
CA GLY A 199 -50.32 -11.34 -12.77
C GLY A 199 -49.42 -12.05 -11.76
N GLN A 200 -48.24 -12.47 -12.20
CA GLN A 200 -47.15 -12.85 -11.29
C GLN A 200 -46.59 -11.55 -10.69
N GLY A 201 -46.41 -11.51 -9.37
CA GLY A 201 -45.67 -10.41 -8.74
C GLY A 201 -44.23 -10.40 -9.24
N ARG A 202 -43.60 -9.23 -9.23
CA ARG A 202 -42.21 -9.07 -9.70
C ARG A 202 -41.40 -8.29 -8.68
N GLU A 203 -40.24 -8.83 -8.36
CA GLU A 203 -39.18 -8.15 -7.63
C GLU A 203 -38.16 -7.60 -8.62
N TYR A 204 -37.83 -6.32 -8.52
CA TYR A 204 -36.82 -5.71 -9.36
C TYR A 204 -36.12 -4.57 -8.62
N ILE A 205 -34.90 -4.26 -9.07
CA ILE A 205 -34.16 -3.08 -8.60
C ILE A 205 -34.79 -1.88 -9.30
N SER A 206 -35.39 -0.97 -8.51
CA SER A 206 -36.07 0.20 -9.04
C SER A 206 -35.14 1.37 -9.27
N ASP A 207 -34.12 1.52 -8.41
CA ASP A 207 -33.16 2.60 -8.52
C ASP A 207 -31.81 2.20 -7.89
N GLU A 208 -30.75 2.83 -8.40
CA GLU A 208 -29.38 2.71 -7.89
C GLU A 208 -28.90 4.10 -7.48
N ASP A 209 -28.32 4.20 -6.30
CA ASP A 209 -27.78 5.47 -5.77
C ASP A 209 -26.57 5.95 -6.57
N ASP A 210 -26.52 7.25 -6.88
CA ASP A 210 -25.40 7.89 -7.59
C ASP A 210 -24.09 7.78 -6.78
N ASP A 211 -24.17 7.74 -5.44
CA ASP A 211 -23.03 7.58 -4.53
C ASP A 211 -22.65 6.10 -4.27
N LEU A 212 -23.37 5.15 -4.88
CA LEU A 212 -23.13 3.70 -4.84
C LEU A 212 -23.22 3.08 -3.42
N GLN A 213 -24.00 3.67 -2.51
CA GLN A 213 -24.09 3.21 -1.10
C GLN A 213 -25.30 2.34 -0.81
N TYR A 214 -26.35 2.45 -1.61
CA TYR A 214 -27.58 1.69 -1.44
C TYR A 214 -28.25 1.34 -2.77
N VAL A 215 -29.21 0.42 -2.69
CA VAL A 215 -30.10 0.02 -3.79
C VAL A 215 -31.53 0.04 -3.32
N GLU A 216 -32.42 0.49 -4.19
CA GLU A 216 -33.86 0.40 -3.96
C GLU A 216 -34.44 -0.84 -4.61
N VAL A 217 -35.03 -1.72 -3.79
CA VAL A 217 -35.75 -2.90 -4.29
C VAL A 217 -37.24 -2.64 -4.18
N SER A 218 -37.92 -2.68 -5.33
CA SER A 218 -39.37 -2.56 -5.44
C SER A 218 -40.02 -3.93 -5.64
N MET A 219 -41.20 -4.10 -5.04
CA MET A 219 -42.01 -5.32 -5.16
C MET A 219 -43.40 -4.96 -5.67
N ASP A 220 -43.74 -5.46 -6.85
CA ASP A 220 -45.06 -5.31 -7.43
C ASP A 220 -45.92 -6.54 -7.16
N MET A 221 -47.15 -6.30 -6.71
CA MET A 221 -48.19 -7.32 -6.51
C MET A 221 -49.45 -6.98 -7.30
N PRO A 222 -50.22 -7.98 -7.76
CA PRO A 222 -51.52 -7.74 -8.37
C PRO A 222 -52.51 -7.21 -7.33
N ASP A 223 -53.14 -6.06 -7.60
CA ASP A 223 -54.20 -5.51 -6.75
C ASP A 223 -55.47 -6.36 -6.84
N LEU A 224 -55.86 -6.95 -5.70
CA LEU A 224 -57.06 -7.79 -5.58
C LEU A 224 -58.23 -7.07 -4.92
N THR A 225 -58.13 -5.76 -4.67
CA THR A 225 -59.19 -4.96 -4.03
C THR A 225 -60.53 -5.09 -4.74
N ALA A 226 -60.52 -5.05 -6.08
CA ALA A 226 -61.73 -5.25 -6.88
C ALA A 226 -62.32 -6.67 -6.73
N ALA A 227 -61.47 -7.69 -6.65
CA ALA A 227 -61.90 -9.08 -6.49
C ALA A 227 -62.49 -9.34 -5.09
N VAL A 228 -61.87 -8.79 -4.04
CA VAL A 228 -62.37 -8.85 -2.67
C VAL A 228 -63.73 -8.15 -2.56
N ALA A 229 -63.87 -6.94 -3.13
CA ALA A 229 -65.14 -6.21 -3.13
C ALA A 229 -66.25 -6.99 -3.86
N ALA A 230 -65.94 -7.58 -5.01
CA ALA A 230 -66.89 -8.41 -5.76
C ALA A 230 -67.34 -9.66 -4.98
N ALA A 231 -66.41 -10.34 -4.29
CA ALA A 231 -66.70 -11.52 -3.48
C ALA A 231 -67.57 -11.21 -2.26
N ILE A 232 -67.32 -10.08 -1.59
CA ILE A 232 -68.16 -9.60 -0.48
C ILE A 232 -69.58 -9.28 -0.97
N LEU A 233 -69.71 -8.56 -2.09
CA LEU A 233 -71.02 -8.25 -2.68
C LEU A 233 -71.80 -9.50 -3.08
N ALA A 234 -71.12 -10.50 -3.67
CA ALA A 234 -71.73 -11.78 -4.03
C ALA A 234 -72.23 -12.54 -2.79
N THR A 235 -71.44 -12.56 -1.71
CA THR A 235 -71.80 -13.20 -0.45
C THR A 235 -73.03 -12.55 0.19
N VAL A 236 -73.09 -11.22 0.21
CA VAL A 236 -74.27 -10.47 0.71
C VAL A 236 -75.51 -10.73 -0.15
N ALA A 237 -75.37 -10.69 -1.47
CA ALA A 237 -76.49 -10.92 -2.39
C ALA A 237 -77.09 -12.33 -2.26
N ILE A 238 -76.25 -13.35 -2.12
CA ILE A 238 -76.68 -14.74 -1.90
C ILE A 238 -77.29 -14.89 -0.50
N GLY A 239 -76.71 -14.25 0.53
CA GLY A 239 -77.23 -14.26 1.90
C GLY A 239 -78.64 -13.69 2.01
N VAL A 240 -78.92 -12.56 1.35
CA VAL A 240 -80.27 -11.96 1.31
C VAL A 240 -81.29 -12.90 0.64
N LYS A 241 -80.88 -13.62 -0.40
CA LYS A 241 -81.75 -14.62 -1.06
C LYS A 241 -81.97 -15.87 -0.20
N ALA A 242 -80.95 -16.31 0.54
CA ALA A 242 -81.05 -17.46 1.44
C ALA A 242 -82.05 -17.22 2.59
N VAL A 243 -82.10 -16.00 3.15
CA VAL A 243 -83.02 -15.63 4.25
C VAL A 243 -84.48 -15.55 3.81
N LYS A 244 -84.74 -15.24 2.53
CA LYS A 244 -86.09 -15.02 1.98
C LYS A 244 -86.67 -16.24 1.23
N CYS A 245 -86.00 -17.38 1.24
CA CYS A 245 -86.37 -18.53 0.40
C CYS A 245 -87.23 -19.58 1.13
N SER A 246 -88.07 -20.31 0.37
CA SER A 246 -88.81 -21.48 0.85
C SER A 246 -88.06 -22.81 0.62
N TYR A 247 -87.04 -22.83 -0.25
CA TYR A 247 -86.17 -23.97 -0.55
C TYR A 247 -84.70 -23.57 -0.34
N CYS A 248 -84.26 -23.58 0.93
CA CYS A 248 -83.02 -22.91 1.36
C CYS A 248 -81.74 -23.71 1.08
N GLY A 249 -81.83 -25.02 0.85
CA GLY A 249 -80.65 -25.91 0.72
C GLY A 249 -79.59 -25.43 -0.29
N PRO A 250 -79.96 -25.17 -1.56
CA PRO A 250 -79.01 -24.72 -2.58
C PRO A 250 -78.43 -23.32 -2.29
N TYR A 251 -79.22 -22.42 -1.69
CA TYR A 251 -78.76 -21.07 -1.36
C TYR A 251 -77.79 -21.06 -0.17
N ILE A 252 -78.01 -21.94 0.82
CA ILE A 252 -77.08 -22.13 1.93
C ILE A 252 -75.76 -22.75 1.43
N MET A 253 -75.84 -23.72 0.51
CA MET A 253 -74.66 -24.29 -0.13
C MET A 253 -73.89 -23.25 -0.94
N ALA A 254 -74.58 -22.45 -1.77
CA ALA A 254 -73.96 -21.36 -2.52
C ALA A 254 -73.33 -20.29 -1.60
N LEU A 255 -73.99 -19.97 -0.47
CA LEU A 255 -73.46 -19.06 0.54
C LEU A 255 -72.18 -19.60 1.18
N SER A 256 -72.12 -20.91 1.48
CA SER A 256 -70.91 -21.54 2.03
C SER A 256 -69.73 -21.48 1.06
N ILE A 257 -69.97 -21.63 -0.24
CA ILE A 257 -68.95 -21.52 -1.28
C ILE A 257 -68.49 -20.07 -1.43
N ALA A 258 -69.42 -19.11 -1.46
CA ALA A 258 -69.09 -17.68 -1.58
C ALA A 258 -68.33 -17.16 -0.35
N MET A 259 -68.71 -17.60 0.86
CA MET A 259 -67.99 -17.27 2.09
C MET A 259 -66.58 -17.87 2.09
N SER A 260 -66.44 -19.14 1.65
CA SER A 260 -65.12 -19.78 1.51
C SER A 260 -64.22 -19.00 0.55
N ALA A 261 -64.73 -18.62 -0.63
CA ALA A 261 -63.98 -17.82 -1.59
C ALA A 261 -63.59 -16.43 -1.05
N THR A 262 -64.49 -15.78 -0.33
CA THR A 262 -64.21 -14.47 0.30
C THR A 262 -63.12 -14.60 1.36
N MET A 263 -63.18 -15.63 2.20
CA MET A 263 -62.16 -15.89 3.21
C MET A 263 -60.81 -16.27 2.60
N SER A 264 -60.79 -17.05 1.51
CA SER A 264 -59.56 -17.38 0.78
C SER A 264 -58.90 -16.16 0.13
N LEU A 265 -59.69 -15.21 -0.38
CA LEU A 265 -59.18 -13.94 -0.90
C LEU A 265 -58.62 -13.05 0.21
N LEU A 266 -59.32 -12.96 1.34
CA LEU A 266 -58.85 -12.17 2.50
C LEU A 266 -57.60 -12.76 3.16
N SER A 267 -57.43 -14.09 3.12
CA SER A 267 -56.26 -14.79 3.64
C SER A 267 -55.10 -14.88 2.65
N ALA A 268 -55.22 -14.28 1.46
CA ALA A 268 -54.19 -14.37 0.45
C ALA A 268 -52.95 -13.56 0.88
N VAL A 269 -51.87 -14.26 1.15
CA VAL A 269 -50.54 -13.70 1.47
C VAL A 269 -49.55 -14.39 0.55
N ALA A 270 -48.60 -13.63 0.01
CA ALA A 270 -47.44 -14.20 -0.68
C ALA A 270 -46.18 -14.02 0.17
N ASN A 271 -45.27 -14.96 0.02
CA ASN A 271 -43.95 -14.89 0.63
C ASN A 271 -42.94 -14.48 -0.44
N TYR A 272 -41.96 -13.69 -0.05
CA TYR A 272 -40.81 -13.34 -0.88
C TYR A 272 -39.52 -13.58 -0.11
N ALA A 273 -38.47 -13.95 -0.83
CA ALA A 273 -37.12 -13.97 -0.33
C ALA A 273 -36.17 -13.63 -1.47
N TYR A 274 -35.30 -12.64 -1.27
CA TYR A 274 -34.27 -12.27 -2.24
C TYR A 274 -32.96 -11.95 -1.53
N GLU A 275 -31.90 -12.07 -2.30
CA GLU A 275 -30.55 -11.73 -1.91
C GLU A 275 -30.03 -10.67 -2.88
N VAL A 276 -29.42 -9.62 -2.33
CA VAL A 276 -28.71 -8.61 -3.11
C VAL A 276 -27.23 -8.96 -3.11
N TRP A 277 -26.72 -9.23 -4.30
CA TRP A 277 -25.32 -9.49 -4.56
C TRP A 277 -24.70 -8.26 -5.22
N ALA A 278 -23.52 -7.86 -4.81
CA ALA A 278 -22.82 -6.73 -5.41
C ALA A 278 -21.30 -6.91 -5.28
N ARG A 279 -20.53 -6.11 -6.05
CA ARG A 279 -19.06 -6.11 -5.97
C ARG A 279 -18.59 -4.97 -5.09
N PRO A 280 -17.92 -5.25 -3.96
CA PRO A 280 -17.36 -4.20 -3.11
C PRO A 280 -16.30 -3.39 -3.86
N PHE A 281 -16.28 -2.10 -3.56
CA PHE A 281 -15.32 -1.15 -4.08
C PHE A 281 -14.24 -0.88 -3.03
N GLY A 282 -12.98 -0.89 -3.42
CA GLY A 282 -11.84 -0.50 -2.58
C GLY A 282 -10.85 0.35 -3.34
N THR A 283 -9.92 0.93 -2.59
CA THR A 283 -8.81 1.72 -3.12
C THR A 283 -7.52 1.08 -2.62
N GLU A 284 -6.64 0.70 -3.53
CA GLU A 284 -5.33 0.11 -3.20
C GLU A 284 -4.23 0.93 -3.88
N LYS A 285 -3.09 1.10 -3.21
CA LYS A 285 -1.88 1.64 -3.84
C LYS A 285 -1.28 0.58 -4.76
N LEU A 286 -0.77 0.99 -5.92
CA LEU A 286 -0.16 0.08 -6.87
C LEU A 286 1.31 -0.10 -6.52
N SER A 287 1.75 -1.35 -6.35
CA SER A 287 3.18 -1.64 -6.17
C SER A 287 3.91 -1.47 -7.51
N ILE A 288 4.92 -0.63 -7.55
CA ILE A 288 5.84 -0.48 -8.68
C ILE A 288 7.16 -1.20 -8.37
N GLU A 289 7.75 -1.83 -9.37
CA GLU A 289 9.03 -2.51 -9.19
C GLU A 289 9.96 -2.26 -10.39
N TYR A 290 11.25 -2.18 -10.11
CA TYR A 290 12.30 -2.21 -11.13
C TYR A 290 13.43 -3.15 -10.73
N VAL A 291 14.05 -3.79 -11.73
CA VAL A 291 15.09 -4.79 -11.53
C VAL A 291 16.33 -4.46 -12.36
N ALA A 292 17.42 -4.10 -11.69
CA ALA A 292 18.75 -3.97 -12.28
C ALA A 292 19.49 -5.32 -12.27
N ASN A 293 20.16 -5.63 -13.38
CA ASN A 293 20.79 -6.94 -13.61
C ASN A 293 22.28 -6.81 -13.93
N ASP A 294 23.13 -7.49 -13.17
CA ASP A 294 24.54 -7.67 -13.52
C ASP A 294 24.73 -8.93 -14.37
N THR A 295 24.54 -8.76 -15.68
CA THR A 295 24.64 -9.86 -16.64
C THR A 295 26.04 -10.49 -16.71
N ALA A 296 27.09 -9.74 -16.40
CA ALA A 296 28.46 -10.25 -16.43
C ALA A 296 28.69 -11.24 -15.29
N HIS A 297 28.33 -10.85 -14.07
CA HIS A 297 28.49 -11.74 -12.91
C HIS A 297 27.51 -12.92 -12.93
N GLN A 298 26.31 -12.73 -13.49
CA GLN A 298 25.38 -13.85 -13.73
C GLN A 298 26.00 -14.90 -14.67
N GLN A 299 26.76 -14.49 -15.69
CA GLN A 299 27.46 -15.43 -16.57
C GLN A 299 28.62 -16.13 -15.84
N GLU A 300 29.33 -15.43 -14.96
CA GLU A 300 30.39 -16.03 -14.13
C GLU A 300 29.86 -17.08 -13.15
N LEU A 301 28.64 -16.90 -12.65
CA LEU A 301 27.95 -17.82 -11.74
C LEU A 301 27.07 -18.86 -12.46
N ASP A 302 27.39 -19.22 -13.72
CA ASP A 302 26.66 -20.22 -14.51
C ASP A 302 25.14 -19.95 -14.62
N GLY A 303 24.73 -18.68 -14.59
CA GLY A 303 23.33 -18.24 -14.71
C GLY A 303 22.53 -18.27 -13.40
N HIS A 304 23.18 -18.50 -12.25
CA HIS A 304 22.52 -18.37 -10.95
C HIS A 304 22.18 -16.91 -10.64
N ILE A 305 20.97 -16.67 -10.13
CA ILE A 305 20.48 -15.34 -9.73
C ILE A 305 20.47 -15.27 -8.19
N VAL A 306 21.17 -14.28 -7.65
CA VAL A 306 21.19 -13.92 -6.24
C VAL A 306 20.60 -12.52 -6.13
N LEU A 307 19.33 -12.48 -5.72
CA LEU A 307 18.52 -11.27 -5.65
C LEU A 307 18.69 -10.58 -4.29
N ARG A 308 18.91 -9.27 -4.33
CA ARG A 308 18.69 -8.36 -3.20
C ARG A 308 17.42 -7.57 -3.45
N GLU A 309 16.49 -7.67 -2.53
CA GLU A 309 15.22 -6.95 -2.56
C GLU A 309 15.29 -5.78 -1.58
N ILE A 310 14.90 -4.61 -2.04
CA ILE A 310 14.88 -3.35 -1.28
C ILE A 310 13.45 -2.82 -1.39
N ASP A 311 12.83 -2.61 -0.24
CA ASP A 311 11.55 -1.93 -0.12
C ASP A 311 11.85 -0.47 0.20
N ASP A 312 11.44 0.44 -0.69
CA ASP A 312 11.78 1.84 -0.61
C ASP A 312 10.50 2.69 -0.66
N PRO A 313 10.07 3.24 0.49
CA PRO A 313 8.82 3.98 0.58
C PRO A 313 8.90 5.37 -0.08
N LEU A 314 10.08 5.82 -0.51
CA LEU A 314 10.29 7.09 -1.20
C LEU A 314 10.26 6.93 -2.73
N CYS A 315 10.03 5.71 -3.22
CA CYS A 315 9.83 5.40 -4.64
C CYS A 315 8.34 5.41 -5.01
N ASP A 316 7.91 6.46 -5.71
CA ASP A 316 6.54 6.68 -6.21
C ASP A 316 6.42 6.47 -7.75
N GLU A 317 7.53 6.58 -8.48
CA GLU A 317 7.60 6.35 -9.93
C GLU A 317 8.59 5.25 -10.34
N VAL A 318 8.29 4.57 -11.45
CA VAL A 318 9.17 3.54 -12.05
C VAL A 318 10.55 4.10 -12.41
N LEU A 319 10.61 5.37 -12.83
CA LEU A 319 11.89 6.02 -13.15
C LEU A 319 12.76 6.16 -11.89
N ILE A 320 12.18 6.52 -10.75
CA ILE A 320 12.88 6.65 -9.48
C ILE A 320 13.34 5.27 -9.00
N CYS A 321 12.48 4.24 -9.04
CA CYS A 321 12.89 2.86 -8.75
C CYS A 321 14.08 2.41 -9.62
N SER A 322 14.14 2.83 -10.89
CA SER A 322 15.25 2.48 -11.77
C SER A 322 16.56 3.10 -11.35
N GLN A 323 16.54 4.36 -10.90
CA GLN A 323 17.73 5.07 -10.42
C GLN A 323 18.26 4.45 -9.12
N VAL A 324 17.36 4.16 -8.16
CA VAL A 324 17.72 3.51 -6.89
C VAL A 324 18.26 2.09 -7.14
N SER A 325 17.65 1.34 -8.06
CA SER A 325 18.09 -0.02 -8.39
C SER A 325 19.46 -0.03 -9.08
N ASP A 326 19.68 0.86 -10.06
CA ASP A 326 20.94 0.97 -10.79
C ASP A 326 22.09 1.45 -9.89
N GLY A 327 21.84 2.43 -9.01
CA GLY A 327 22.85 2.90 -8.06
C GLY A 327 23.20 1.86 -7.00
N ASN A 328 22.21 1.13 -6.46
CA ASN A 328 22.48 0.00 -5.56
C ASN A 328 23.25 -1.12 -6.26
N LEU A 329 22.97 -1.39 -7.53
CA LEU A 329 23.74 -2.35 -8.32
C LEU A 329 25.20 -1.89 -8.46
N ALA A 330 25.44 -0.60 -8.72
CA ALA A 330 26.79 -0.05 -8.80
C ALA A 330 27.55 -0.18 -7.47
N ILE A 331 26.88 0.03 -6.34
CA ILE A 331 27.45 -0.20 -5.00
C ILE A 331 27.83 -1.66 -4.82
N VAL A 332 26.94 -2.60 -5.15
CA VAL A 332 27.21 -4.05 -5.05
C VAL A 332 28.41 -4.42 -5.93
N THR A 333 28.48 -3.90 -7.16
CA THR A 333 29.63 -4.12 -8.05
C THR A 333 30.92 -3.55 -7.43
N ALA A 334 30.88 -2.36 -6.83
CA ALA A 334 32.03 -1.75 -6.16
C ALA A 334 32.47 -2.52 -4.90
N GLN A 335 31.53 -3.05 -4.12
CA GLN A 335 31.79 -3.85 -2.92
C GLN A 335 32.57 -5.13 -3.21
N ARG A 336 32.42 -5.71 -4.40
CA ARG A 336 33.25 -6.85 -4.83
C ARG A 336 34.72 -6.47 -4.94
N ASN A 337 35.03 -5.23 -5.32
CA ASN A 337 36.41 -4.75 -5.43
C ASN A 337 36.94 -4.15 -4.12
N ARG A 338 36.51 -4.66 -2.97
CA ARG A 338 36.89 -4.14 -1.65
C ARG A 338 38.36 -4.42 -1.35
N VAL A 339 39.05 -3.40 -0.87
CA VAL A 339 40.46 -3.46 -0.46
C VAL A 339 40.62 -2.90 0.95
N LYS A 340 41.58 -3.47 1.69
CA LYS A 340 41.97 -2.96 3.01
C LYS A 340 43.46 -2.71 3.03
N PHE A 341 43.85 -1.52 3.49
CA PHE A 341 45.26 -1.17 3.60
C PHE A 341 45.54 -0.29 4.81
N ASP A 342 46.73 -0.44 5.37
CA ASP A 342 47.23 0.40 6.44
C ASP A 342 48.19 1.44 5.86
N LYS A 343 48.04 2.70 6.27
CA LYS A 343 48.99 3.75 5.92
C LYS A 343 49.38 4.65 7.08
N VAL A 344 50.48 5.39 6.91
CA VAL A 344 50.83 6.50 7.80
C VAL A 344 49.77 7.59 7.66
N SER A 345 49.21 7.99 8.80
CA SER A 345 48.08 8.92 8.82
C SER A 345 48.49 10.30 8.32
N HIS A 346 47.67 10.86 7.43
CA HIS A 346 47.82 12.22 6.92
C HIS A 346 46.73 13.17 7.42
N LEU A 347 45.80 12.69 8.27
CA LEU A 347 44.65 13.41 8.86
C LEU A 347 43.68 14.09 7.88
N GLN A 348 44.06 14.20 6.60
CA GLN A 348 43.29 14.84 5.53
C GLN A 348 42.28 13.90 4.87
N ASP A 349 42.45 12.58 4.97
CA ASP A 349 41.52 11.65 4.31
C ASP A 349 40.25 11.46 5.13
N GLU A 350 39.12 11.58 4.45
CA GLU A 350 37.79 11.41 4.98
C GLU A 350 37.05 10.24 4.32
N ILE A 351 35.90 9.90 4.88
CA ILE A 351 34.99 8.93 4.26
C ILE A 351 34.46 9.52 2.95
N LEU A 352 34.33 8.68 1.93
CA LEU A 352 33.98 9.02 0.54
C LEU A 352 35.00 9.88 -0.21
N ASP A 353 36.24 10.01 0.28
CA ASP A 353 37.35 10.52 -0.51
C ASP A 353 37.87 9.46 -1.47
N LYS A 354 38.28 9.88 -2.66
CA LYS A 354 38.96 9.03 -3.62
C LYS A 354 40.45 9.22 -3.54
N VAL A 355 41.14 8.16 -3.15
CA VAL A 355 42.58 8.18 -2.91
C VAL A 355 43.29 7.34 -3.96
N GLN A 356 44.37 7.89 -4.53
CA GLN A 356 45.25 7.17 -5.44
C GLN A 356 46.50 6.68 -4.71
N ILE A 357 46.71 5.38 -4.72
CA ILE A 357 47.87 4.72 -4.11
C ILE A 357 48.60 3.85 -5.14
N ASN A 358 49.89 3.64 -4.97
CA ASN A 358 50.61 2.62 -5.76
C ASN A 358 50.38 1.23 -5.15
N HIS A 359 49.91 0.28 -5.95
CA HIS A 359 49.67 -1.09 -5.53
C HIS A 359 51.00 -1.74 -5.10
N PRO A 360 51.08 -2.36 -3.91
CA PRO A 360 52.35 -2.75 -3.28
C PRO A 360 53.14 -3.81 -4.04
N HIS A 361 52.46 -4.71 -4.76
CA HIS A 361 53.11 -5.78 -5.52
C HIS A 361 53.51 -5.43 -6.96
N ASN A 362 52.69 -4.68 -7.71
CA ASN A 362 52.92 -4.40 -9.13
C ASN A 362 53.39 -2.96 -9.40
N GLY A 363 53.33 -2.06 -8.40
CA GLY A 363 53.73 -0.66 -8.52
C GLY A 363 52.84 0.19 -9.43
N LEU A 364 51.70 -0.34 -9.88
CA LEU A 364 50.73 0.40 -10.68
C LEU A 364 49.87 1.27 -9.78
N ALA A 365 49.48 2.45 -10.27
CA ALA A 365 48.54 3.30 -9.56
C ALA A 365 47.16 2.63 -9.50
N MET A 366 46.54 2.70 -8.33
CA MET A 366 45.21 2.18 -8.02
C MET A 366 44.41 3.31 -7.39
N GLU A 367 43.15 3.42 -7.79
CA GLU A 367 42.20 4.36 -7.20
C GLU A 367 41.28 3.60 -6.24
N VAL A 368 41.17 4.13 -5.02
CA VAL A 368 40.35 3.54 -3.96
C VAL A 368 39.43 4.62 -3.41
N LEU A 369 38.12 4.39 -3.51
CA LEU A 369 37.12 5.17 -2.80
C LEU A 369 37.06 4.70 -1.35
N VAL A 370 37.25 5.61 -0.42
CA VAL A 370 37.32 5.28 1.01
C VAL A 370 35.92 5.15 1.59
N VAL A 371 35.63 4.00 2.22
CA VAL A 371 34.31 3.68 2.79
C VAL A 371 34.38 3.57 4.31
N GLY A 372 35.57 3.29 4.85
CA GLY A 372 35.82 3.30 6.29
C GLY A 372 37.26 3.67 6.60
N ILE A 373 37.43 4.49 7.64
CA ILE A 373 38.75 4.83 8.17
C ILE A 373 38.76 4.61 9.67
N THR A 374 39.67 3.78 10.15
CA THR A 374 39.96 3.65 11.58
C THR A 374 41.34 4.25 11.87
N ARG A 375 41.37 5.36 12.61
CA ARG A 375 42.60 6.04 13.00
C ARG A 375 43.08 5.54 14.36
N THR A 376 44.30 5.01 14.43
CA THR A 376 44.91 4.55 15.68
C THR A 376 46.06 5.46 16.09
N TYR A 377 45.93 6.10 17.26
CA TYR A 377 46.98 6.90 17.86
C TYR A 377 47.71 6.11 18.96
N GLU A 378 49.02 5.96 18.80
CA GLU A 378 49.90 5.45 19.85
C GLU A 378 50.90 6.54 20.27
N LYS A 379 50.94 6.86 21.56
CA LYS A 379 51.84 7.90 22.10
C LYS A 379 53.29 7.57 21.75
N GLY A 380 53.94 8.48 21.02
CA GLY A 380 55.35 8.35 20.61
C GLY A 380 55.58 7.57 19.32
N LYS A 381 54.52 7.18 18.60
CA LYS A 381 54.60 6.62 17.24
C LYS A 381 53.83 7.50 16.26
N ALA A 382 54.08 7.32 14.97
CA ALA A 382 53.25 7.90 13.93
C ALA A 382 51.83 7.31 14.01
N THR A 383 50.82 8.16 13.84
CA THR A 383 49.42 7.76 13.74
C THR A 383 49.24 6.87 12.51
N LYS A 384 48.43 5.83 12.64
CA LYS A 384 48.11 4.90 11.55
C LYS A 384 46.66 5.03 11.14
N ASP A 385 46.41 5.06 9.85
CA ASP A 385 45.07 4.94 9.28
C ASP A 385 44.92 3.52 8.74
N ASN A 386 43.93 2.78 9.25
CA ASN A 386 43.45 1.55 8.62
C ASN A 386 42.29 1.95 7.72
N VAL A 387 42.51 1.84 6.42
CA VAL A 387 41.57 2.27 5.38
C VAL A 387 40.92 1.04 4.77
N GLU A 388 39.61 1.13 4.65
CA GLU A 388 38.78 0.23 3.90
C GLU A 388 38.10 1.00 2.78
N GLY A 389 38.12 0.44 1.57
CA GLY A 389 37.53 1.12 0.43
C GLY A 389 37.24 0.19 -0.74
N TRP A 390 36.66 0.76 -1.79
CA TRP A 390 36.34 0.07 -3.03
C TRP A 390 37.27 0.56 -4.14
N ARG A 391 37.85 -0.38 -4.87
CA ARG A 391 38.67 -0.03 -6.02
C ARG A 391 37.76 0.33 -7.20
N THR A 392 38.01 1.50 -7.78
CA THR A 392 37.20 2.07 -8.87
C THR A 392 37.89 2.01 -10.24
N ALA A 393 39.19 1.71 -10.30
CA ALA A 393 39.97 1.52 -11.53
C ALA A 393 41.19 0.59 -11.34
#